data_AF-D8UGF3-F1
#
_entry.id   AF-D8UGF3-F1
#
_cell.length_a   1.000
_cell.length_b   1.000
_cell.length_c   1.000
_cell.angle_alpha   90.00
_cell.angle_beta   90.00
_cell.angle_gamma   90.00
#
_symmetry.space_group_name_H-M   'P 1'
#
loop_
_entity.id
_entity.type
_entity.pdbx_description
1 polymer ?
#
loop_
_entity_poly.entity_id
_entity_poly.type
_entity_poly.pdbx_seq_one_letter_code
_entity_poly.pdbx_strand_id
1 'polypeptide(L)'
;MIIAVHLVQIPGTDRYLFMERPSGYHPDNTNTIAGFFDLNIRKFTHVYSPDGLFCCGHTLLDTGDVVIVGGHQANAGYPDGMKSIRTFNRSCTDLQLRKIREMGWRRWYPTPTLLPDGRVLIMGGTQGVGAGTANNPFWEMYDPATSNVTPYAMRPLYLDQSTQIYYPFNYVLPEGFLFSFCGRSGWIMDWRNNNWRQEVPKLRGYGNLQFPFTGTSAMLGLYPENNYQVEIMLFGGANEGAVRNLSMLANRGANRLALTFNKATGNYTFNGWVFEQMTIGRVMPDSVLLPNGRVIILNGAWVSLGGWVGY
;
A
#
# COMPACT_ATOMS: atom_id res chain seq x y z
N MET A 1 21.72 12.32 -3.44
CA MET A 1 21.26 10.99 -2.96
C MET A 1 19.79 11.13 -2.61
N ILE A 2 18.93 10.50 -3.41
CA ILE A 2 17.50 10.37 -3.13
C ILE A 2 17.34 9.17 -2.17
N ILE A 3 16.67 9.37 -1.03
CA ILE A 3 16.24 8.31 -0.13
C ILE A 3 15.03 7.61 -0.76
N ALA A 4 15.13 6.29 -0.93
CA ALA A 4 14.09 5.44 -1.47
C ALA A 4 12.93 5.24 -0.47
N VAL A 5 12.06 6.24 -0.28
CA VAL A 5 10.86 6.05 0.57
C VAL A 5 9.86 5.13 -0.13
N HIS A 6 9.69 5.31 -1.45
CA HIS A 6 8.93 4.42 -2.31
C HIS A 6 9.83 3.88 -3.40
N LEU A 7 9.63 2.61 -3.75
CA LEU A 7 10.37 1.93 -4.79
C LEU A 7 9.42 1.03 -5.60
N VAL A 8 9.54 1.10 -6.91
CA VAL A 8 8.82 0.22 -7.84
C VAL A 8 9.74 -0.21 -8.97
N GLN A 9 9.79 -1.51 -9.25
CA GLN A 9 10.48 -2.01 -10.43
C GLN A 9 9.67 -1.63 -11.68
N ILE A 10 10.34 -1.08 -12.70
CA ILE A 10 9.71 -0.66 -13.95
C ILE A 10 9.57 -1.92 -14.83
N PRO A 11 8.33 -2.37 -15.14
CA PRO A 11 8.11 -3.65 -15.81
C PRO A 11 8.87 -3.80 -17.13
N GLY A 12 9.47 -4.97 -17.34
CA GLY A 12 10.26 -5.28 -18.53
C GLY A 12 11.63 -4.63 -18.58
N THR A 13 12.11 -4.05 -17.49
CA THR A 13 13.44 -3.40 -17.41
C THR A 13 14.15 -3.77 -16.10
N ASP A 14 15.47 -3.57 -16.04
CA ASP A 14 16.24 -3.62 -14.78
C ASP A 14 16.35 -2.24 -14.12
N ARG A 15 15.30 -1.42 -14.28
CA ARG A 15 15.21 -0.08 -13.68
C ARG A 15 14.23 -0.08 -12.53
N TYR A 16 14.58 0.68 -11.50
CA TYR A 16 13.77 0.85 -10.30
C TYR A 16 13.47 2.33 -10.12
N LEU A 17 12.20 2.71 -10.11
CA LEU A 17 11.76 4.08 -9.86
C LEU A 17 11.70 4.34 -8.35
N PHE A 18 12.34 5.42 -7.94
CA PHE A 18 12.43 5.92 -6.58
C PHE A 18 11.59 7.18 -6.45
N MET A 19 10.85 7.30 -5.35
CA MET A 19 10.11 8.51 -5.01
C MET A 19 10.34 8.87 -3.54
N GLU A 20 10.58 10.14 -3.28
CA GLU A 20 10.93 10.67 -1.97
C GLU A 20 10.03 11.84 -1.56
N ARG A 21 10.18 12.23 -0.31
CA ARG A 21 9.87 13.57 0.17
C ARG A 21 10.73 14.64 -0.49
N PRO A 22 10.18 15.84 -0.70
CA PRO A 22 10.98 17.06 -0.75
C PRO A 22 11.60 17.29 0.63
N SER A 23 12.66 16.54 0.92
CA SER A 23 13.61 16.86 1.99
C SER A 23 14.56 17.95 1.46
N GLY A 24 15.35 18.59 2.34
CA GLY A 24 16.25 19.68 1.94
C GLY A 24 17.33 19.25 0.93
N TYR A 25 18.37 20.08 0.75
CA TYR A 25 19.45 19.85 -0.23
C TYR A 25 19.91 18.39 -0.27
N HIS A 26 19.72 17.73 -1.43
CA HIS A 26 20.37 16.47 -1.71
C HIS A 26 21.90 16.68 -1.77
N PRO A 27 22.72 15.65 -1.50
CA PRO A 27 24.18 15.72 -1.73
C PRO A 27 24.60 16.12 -3.15
N ASP A 28 23.70 16.03 -4.13
CA ASP A 28 23.87 16.47 -5.52
C ASP A 28 23.40 17.91 -5.77
N ASN A 29 23.04 18.64 -4.69
CA ASN A 29 22.48 20.00 -4.69
C ASN A 29 21.18 20.18 -5.49
N THR A 30 20.52 19.10 -5.90
CA THR A 30 19.19 19.18 -6.52
C THR A 30 18.10 19.12 -5.45
N ASN A 31 16.86 19.44 -5.87
CA ASN A 31 15.65 19.23 -5.07
C ASN A 31 14.77 18.13 -5.69
N THR A 32 15.35 17.23 -6.49
CA THR A 32 14.58 16.24 -7.26
C THR A 32 14.05 15.15 -6.35
N ILE A 33 12.73 14.95 -6.33
CA ILE A 33 12.08 13.96 -5.44
C ILE A 33 11.75 12.62 -6.11
N ALA A 34 12.24 12.43 -7.33
CA ALA A 34 12.05 11.21 -8.09
C ALA A 34 13.25 10.93 -9.00
N GLY A 35 13.47 9.66 -9.29
CA GLY A 35 14.48 9.21 -10.25
C GLY A 35 14.44 7.71 -10.39
N PHE A 36 15.13 7.15 -11.36
CA PHE A 36 15.29 5.71 -11.45
C PHE A 36 16.75 5.29 -11.40
N PHE A 37 17.01 4.15 -10.77
CA PHE A 37 18.31 3.49 -10.83
C PHE A 37 18.25 2.39 -11.89
N ASP A 38 19.13 2.46 -12.87
CA ASP A 38 19.34 1.40 -13.85
C ASP A 38 20.42 0.45 -13.32
N LEU A 39 20.03 -0.80 -13.03
CA LEU A 39 20.91 -1.78 -12.40
C LEU A 39 22.02 -2.26 -13.34
N ASN A 40 21.77 -2.28 -14.66
CA ASN A 40 22.72 -2.77 -15.65
C ASN A 40 23.93 -1.84 -15.79
N ILE A 41 23.66 -0.53 -15.86
CA ILE A 41 24.71 0.50 -15.98
C ILE A 41 25.07 1.15 -14.64
N ARG A 42 24.40 0.75 -13.55
CA ARG A 42 24.57 1.27 -12.18
C ARG A 42 24.47 2.79 -12.10
N LYS A 43 23.48 3.37 -12.79
CA LYS A 43 23.31 4.82 -12.91
C LYS A 43 21.97 5.26 -12.35
N PHE A 44 22.01 6.28 -11.51
CA PHE A 44 20.81 7.01 -11.10
C PHE A 44 20.50 8.14 -12.09
N THR A 45 19.24 8.25 -12.50
CA THR A 45 18.76 9.30 -13.40
C THR A 45 17.58 10.01 -12.75
N HIS A 46 17.71 11.31 -12.55
CA HIS A 46 16.64 12.15 -12.04
C HIS A 46 15.47 12.22 -13.03
N VAL A 47 14.26 12.25 -12.48
CA VAL A 47 13.04 12.49 -13.27
C VAL A 47 12.23 13.60 -12.63
N TYR A 48 11.62 14.43 -13.47
CA TYR A 48 10.79 15.53 -13.03
C TYR A 48 9.55 15.01 -12.30
N SER A 49 9.19 15.63 -11.17
CA SER A 49 7.92 15.43 -10.49
C SER A 49 7.09 16.71 -10.51
N PRO A 50 5.80 16.67 -10.91
CA PRO A 50 4.96 17.87 -10.98
C PRO A 50 4.56 18.43 -9.62
N ASP A 51 4.62 17.63 -8.55
CA ASP A 51 4.09 17.91 -7.22
C ASP A 51 4.61 16.90 -6.19
N GLY A 52 4.24 17.04 -4.92
CA GLY A 52 4.79 16.26 -3.81
C GLY A 52 4.40 14.78 -3.81
N LEU A 53 5.39 13.87 -3.83
CA LEU A 53 5.20 12.41 -3.91
C LEU A 53 5.26 11.69 -2.55
N PHE A 54 5.75 12.35 -1.49
CA PHE A 54 5.87 11.68 -0.18
C PHE A 54 4.53 11.10 0.26
N CYS A 55 4.55 9.86 0.75
CA CYS A 55 3.36 9.15 1.20
C CYS A 55 2.27 8.97 0.15
N CYS A 56 2.62 9.00 -1.14
CA CYS A 56 1.77 8.50 -2.21
C CYS A 56 1.56 6.98 -2.04
N GLY A 57 0.64 6.43 -2.82
CA GLY A 57 0.61 4.99 -3.13
C GLY A 57 0.86 4.79 -4.61
N HIS A 58 1.29 3.60 -5.02
CA HIS A 58 1.57 3.31 -6.42
C HIS A 58 1.18 1.87 -6.80
N THR A 59 0.79 1.70 -8.06
CA THR A 59 0.57 0.38 -8.68
C THR A 59 0.94 0.47 -10.16
N LEU A 60 0.79 -0.64 -10.89
CA LEU A 60 1.01 -0.69 -12.33
C LEU A 60 -0.32 -0.54 -13.08
N LEU A 61 -0.26 -0.03 -14.30
CA LEU A 61 -1.33 -0.16 -15.29
C LEU A 61 -1.11 -1.42 -16.13
N ASP A 62 -2.14 -1.84 -16.86
CA ASP A 62 -2.06 -2.94 -17.84
C ASP A 62 -1.02 -2.69 -18.95
N THR A 63 -0.75 -1.44 -19.27
CA THR A 63 0.31 -1.00 -20.18
C THR A 63 1.73 -1.23 -19.62
N GLY A 64 1.86 -1.48 -18.32
CA GLY A 64 3.12 -1.53 -17.58
C GLY A 64 3.63 -0.17 -17.11
N ASP A 65 2.91 0.92 -17.38
CA ASP A 65 3.20 2.23 -16.80
C ASP A 65 2.90 2.22 -15.30
N VAL A 66 3.61 3.04 -14.52
CA VAL A 66 3.35 3.17 -13.08
C VAL A 66 2.32 4.27 -12.87
N VAL A 67 1.26 3.99 -12.10
CA VAL A 67 0.33 5.00 -11.62
C VAL A 67 0.61 5.31 -10.15
N ILE A 68 0.64 6.59 -9.80
CA ILE A 68 1.03 7.12 -8.50
C ILE A 68 -0.07 8.05 -8.00
N VAL A 69 -0.64 7.79 -6.83
CA VAL A 69 -1.84 8.46 -6.32
C VAL A 69 -1.61 9.06 -4.95
N GLY A 70 -2.17 10.24 -4.72
CA GLY A 70 -2.02 10.98 -3.46
C GLY A 70 -0.57 11.34 -3.19
N GLY A 71 -0.26 11.89 -2.04
CA GLY A 71 1.09 12.41 -1.82
C GLY A 71 1.09 13.44 -0.72
N HIS A 72 1.94 14.44 -0.84
CA HIS A 72 2.19 15.37 0.25
C HIS A 72 2.00 16.82 -0.17
N GLN A 73 1.38 17.58 0.72
CA GLN A 73 1.43 19.02 0.68
C GLN A 73 2.77 19.46 1.27
N ALA A 74 3.76 19.71 0.42
CA ALA A 74 5.09 20.09 0.86
C ALA A 74 5.12 21.54 1.38
N ASN A 75 5.82 21.78 2.49
CA ASN A 75 6.15 23.14 2.92
C ASN A 75 7.31 23.75 2.09
N ALA A 76 7.95 22.97 1.22
CA ALA A 76 9.21 23.30 0.54
C ALA A 76 9.11 23.21 -1.00
N GLY A 77 8.42 24.16 -1.64
CA GLY A 77 8.59 24.46 -3.06
C GLY A 77 7.93 23.53 -4.10
N TYR A 78 7.32 22.42 -3.68
CA TYR A 78 6.52 21.56 -4.56
C TYR A 78 5.02 21.86 -4.42
N PRO A 79 4.25 21.86 -5.53
CA PRO A 79 2.80 21.91 -5.47
C PRO A 79 2.20 20.76 -4.64
N ASP A 80 0.97 20.97 -4.15
CA ASP A 80 0.22 19.97 -3.39
C ASP A 80 -0.06 18.72 -4.23
N GLY A 81 0.44 17.58 -3.76
CA GLY A 81 0.29 16.29 -4.40
C GLY A 81 -0.83 15.41 -3.85
N MET A 82 -1.55 15.84 -2.80
CA MET A 82 -2.47 14.98 -2.05
C MET A 82 -3.69 14.52 -2.86
N LYS A 83 -4.09 15.27 -3.89
CA LYS A 83 -5.17 14.87 -4.81
C LYS A 83 -4.66 14.24 -6.10
N SER A 84 -3.37 14.29 -6.38
CA SER A 84 -2.89 14.04 -7.72
C SER A 84 -2.85 12.56 -8.06
N ILE A 85 -3.26 12.25 -9.28
CA ILE A 85 -3.00 10.98 -9.97
C ILE A 85 -1.93 11.30 -11.02
N ARG A 86 -0.79 10.61 -10.94
CA ARG A 86 0.32 10.74 -11.87
C ARG A 86 0.59 9.42 -12.57
N THR A 87 1.20 9.52 -13.74
CA THR A 87 1.77 8.37 -14.43
C THR A 87 3.25 8.56 -14.67
N PHE A 88 3.99 7.46 -14.62
CA PHE A 88 5.35 7.34 -15.10
C PHE A 88 5.35 6.33 -16.24
N ASN A 89 5.69 6.80 -17.44
CA ASN A 89 5.73 5.93 -18.61
C ASN A 89 6.94 5.00 -18.54
N ARG A 90 6.74 3.69 -18.72
CA ARG A 90 7.79 2.69 -18.55
C ARG A 90 8.98 2.86 -19.50
N SER A 91 8.77 3.44 -20.69
CA SER A 91 9.87 3.70 -21.63
C SER A 91 10.78 4.82 -21.15
N CYS A 92 10.23 5.76 -20.35
CA CYS A 92 10.89 6.91 -19.76
C CYS A 92 11.81 7.67 -20.74
N THR A 93 11.33 7.96 -21.94
CA THR A 93 12.11 8.72 -22.94
C THR A 93 12.20 10.22 -22.65
N ASP A 94 11.38 10.71 -21.73
CA ASP A 94 11.17 12.14 -21.46
C ASP A 94 11.48 12.56 -20.01
N LEU A 95 11.97 11.61 -19.19
CA LEU A 95 12.42 11.81 -17.80
C LEU A 95 11.42 12.58 -16.93
N GLN A 96 10.12 12.27 -17.03
CA GLN A 96 9.09 12.96 -16.25
C GLN A 96 7.96 12.05 -15.74
N LEU A 97 7.45 12.38 -14.56
CA LEU A 97 6.12 12.00 -14.13
C LEU A 97 5.12 13.03 -14.66
N ARG A 98 3.93 12.58 -15.04
CA ARG A 98 2.85 13.45 -15.50
C ARG A 98 1.68 13.40 -14.56
N LYS A 99 1.23 14.56 -14.07
CA LYS A 99 -0.08 14.67 -13.43
C LYS A 99 -1.15 14.57 -14.51
N ILE A 100 -1.96 13.54 -14.44
CA ILE A 100 -2.97 13.22 -15.47
C ILE A 100 -4.37 13.57 -14.99
N ARG A 101 -4.64 13.45 -13.69
CA ARG A 101 -5.93 13.73 -13.06
C ARG A 101 -5.77 14.08 -11.58
N GLU A 102 -6.88 14.52 -11.01
CA GLU A 102 -7.05 14.67 -9.57
C GLU A 102 -8.17 13.77 -9.08
N MET A 103 -7.98 13.23 -7.89
CA MET A 103 -9.02 12.64 -7.05
C MET A 103 -9.95 13.73 -6.51
N GLY A 104 -11.18 13.35 -6.20
CA GLY A 104 -12.14 14.17 -5.47
C GLY A 104 -11.64 14.53 -4.06
N TRP A 105 -10.98 13.58 -3.37
CA TRP A 105 -10.45 13.78 -2.02
C TRP A 105 -8.93 13.72 -1.93
N ARG A 106 -8.41 14.45 -0.95
CA ARG A 106 -7.00 14.42 -0.57
C ARG A 106 -6.68 13.06 0.09
N ARG A 107 -5.53 12.48 -0.26
CA ARG A 107 -5.06 11.22 0.34
C ARG A 107 -3.57 11.29 0.67
N TRP A 108 -3.26 11.22 1.95
CA TRP A 108 -1.94 10.82 2.50
C TRP A 108 -2.01 9.35 2.89
N TYR A 109 -1.05 8.52 2.47
CA TYR A 109 -1.08 7.05 2.67
C TYR A 109 -2.24 6.28 1.99
N PRO A 110 -2.59 6.54 0.71
CA PRO A 110 -3.56 5.71 -0.02
C PRO A 110 -2.94 4.39 -0.51
N THR A 111 -3.78 3.38 -0.76
CA THR A 111 -3.43 2.22 -1.58
C THR A 111 -4.19 2.24 -2.89
N PRO A 112 -3.51 2.42 -4.04
CA PRO A 112 -4.04 2.07 -5.34
C PRO A 112 -3.92 0.56 -5.59
N THR A 113 -4.90 -0.03 -6.25
CA THR A 113 -4.93 -1.44 -6.62
C THR A 113 -5.42 -1.55 -8.05
N LEU A 114 -4.59 -2.08 -8.95
CA LEU A 114 -5.01 -2.44 -10.30
C LEU A 114 -6.03 -3.59 -10.23
N LEU A 115 -7.16 -3.41 -10.92
CA LEU A 115 -8.24 -4.39 -10.96
C LEU A 115 -8.23 -5.17 -12.29
N PRO A 116 -8.91 -6.33 -12.35
CA PRO A 116 -8.93 -7.17 -13.55
C PRO A 116 -9.44 -6.53 -14.84
N ASP A 117 -10.16 -5.41 -14.75
CA ASP A 117 -10.68 -4.68 -15.90
C ASP A 117 -9.85 -3.45 -16.29
N GLY A 118 -8.63 -3.32 -15.76
CA GLY A 118 -7.69 -2.24 -16.07
C GLY A 118 -7.93 -0.95 -15.27
N ARG A 119 -9.02 -0.87 -14.49
CA ARG A 119 -9.27 0.28 -13.60
C ARG A 119 -8.44 0.18 -12.33
N VAL A 120 -8.24 1.32 -11.66
CA VAL A 120 -7.44 1.43 -10.44
C VAL A 120 -8.34 1.89 -9.30
N LEU A 121 -8.54 1.00 -8.32
CA LEU A 121 -9.22 1.35 -7.07
C LEU A 121 -8.24 2.05 -6.14
N ILE A 122 -8.63 3.19 -5.58
CA ILE A 122 -7.84 4.01 -4.68
C ILE A 122 -8.56 4.07 -3.33
N MET A 123 -7.97 3.47 -2.30
CA MET A 123 -8.60 3.31 -0.98
C MET A 123 -7.72 3.83 0.15
N GLY A 124 -8.38 4.35 1.19
CA GLY A 124 -7.73 4.78 2.41
C GLY A 124 -7.04 6.14 2.30
N GLY A 125 -6.11 6.36 3.22
CA GLY A 125 -5.43 7.61 3.47
C GLY A 125 -6.26 8.66 4.20
N THR A 126 -5.59 9.75 4.57
CA THR A 126 -6.18 10.92 5.24
C THR A 126 -6.30 12.12 4.33
N GLN A 127 -7.20 13.05 4.69
CA GLN A 127 -7.36 14.31 3.97
C GLN A 127 -6.36 15.41 4.39
N GLY A 128 -5.58 15.18 5.46
CA GLY A 128 -4.54 16.10 5.93
C GLY A 128 -3.18 15.41 6.06
N VAL A 129 -2.13 16.21 6.22
CA VAL A 129 -0.81 15.71 6.59
C VAL A 129 -0.80 15.44 8.09
N GLY A 130 -0.33 14.27 8.49
CA GLY A 130 -0.27 13.83 9.89
C GLY A 130 -1.21 12.66 10.17
N ALA A 131 -0.79 11.81 11.11
CA ALA A 131 -1.63 10.75 11.66
C ALA A 131 -2.86 11.38 12.34
N GLY A 132 -4.03 10.75 12.23
CA GLY A 132 -5.25 11.21 12.90
C GLY A 132 -5.99 12.36 12.22
N THR A 133 -5.47 12.88 11.10
CA THR A 133 -6.26 13.76 10.24
C THR A 133 -7.35 12.93 9.53
N ALA A 134 -8.61 13.37 9.58
CA ALA A 134 -9.80 12.59 9.22
C ALA A 134 -9.62 11.53 8.10
N ASN A 135 -10.11 10.30 8.36
CA ASN A 135 -10.15 9.24 7.35
C ASN A 135 -10.93 9.67 6.12
N ASN A 136 -10.53 9.14 4.97
CA ASN A 136 -11.34 9.27 3.76
C ASN A 136 -12.63 8.43 3.88
N PRO A 137 -13.83 9.06 3.82
CA PRO A 137 -15.10 8.33 3.87
C PRO A 137 -15.45 7.66 2.54
N PHE A 138 -14.64 7.90 1.50
CA PHE A 138 -14.81 7.34 0.16
C PHE A 138 -13.55 6.62 -0.29
N TRP A 139 -13.74 5.59 -1.10
CA TRP A 139 -12.72 5.11 -2.05
C TRP A 139 -13.09 5.61 -3.44
N GLU A 140 -12.13 5.63 -4.35
CA GLU A 140 -12.33 6.17 -5.70
C GLU A 140 -11.83 5.19 -6.75
N MET A 141 -12.53 5.14 -7.89
CA MET A 141 -12.12 4.36 -9.05
C MET A 141 -11.55 5.31 -10.10
N TYR A 142 -10.29 5.13 -10.46
CA TYR A 142 -9.70 5.77 -11.63
C TYR A 142 -9.82 4.82 -12.83
N ASP A 143 -10.41 5.31 -13.92
CA ASP A 143 -10.50 4.61 -15.20
C ASP A 143 -9.50 5.25 -16.19
N PRO A 144 -8.40 4.56 -16.55
CA PRO A 144 -7.42 5.07 -17.50
C PRO A 144 -7.97 5.30 -18.91
N ALA A 145 -8.97 4.53 -19.34
CA ALA A 145 -9.51 4.61 -20.70
C ALA A 145 -10.36 5.88 -20.91
N THR A 146 -11.14 6.26 -19.89
CA THR A 146 -11.97 7.47 -19.94
C THR A 146 -11.36 8.65 -19.19
N SER A 147 -10.27 8.41 -18.45
CA SER A 147 -9.65 9.36 -17.54
C SER A 147 -10.61 9.91 -16.47
N ASN A 148 -11.65 9.16 -16.13
CA ASN A 148 -12.63 9.51 -15.10
C ASN A 148 -12.19 9.04 -13.72
N VAL A 149 -12.62 9.77 -12.69
CA VAL A 149 -12.50 9.37 -11.29
C VAL A 149 -13.89 9.33 -10.68
N THR A 150 -14.31 8.15 -10.22
CA THR A 150 -15.66 7.93 -9.67
C THR A 150 -15.60 7.59 -8.19
N PRO A 151 -16.31 8.33 -7.32
CA PRO A 151 -16.30 8.09 -5.89
C PRO A 151 -17.30 7.04 -5.43
N TYR A 152 -16.98 6.32 -4.35
CA TYR A 152 -17.84 5.33 -3.73
C TYR A 152 -17.69 5.36 -2.21
N ALA A 153 -18.80 5.22 -1.49
CA ALA A 153 -18.79 5.24 -0.03
C ALA A 153 -18.04 4.04 0.56
N MET A 154 -17.17 4.29 1.52
CA MET A 154 -16.59 3.25 2.36
C MET A 154 -17.66 2.65 3.28
N ARG A 155 -17.52 1.37 3.65
CA ARG A 155 -18.38 0.74 4.66
C ARG A 155 -18.18 1.42 6.03
N PRO A 156 -19.23 1.98 6.66
CA PRO A 156 -19.08 2.62 7.98
C PRO A 156 -18.45 1.71 9.03
N LEU A 157 -18.89 0.45 9.10
CA LEU A 157 -18.33 -0.52 10.04
C LEU A 157 -16.83 -0.79 9.82
N TYR A 158 -16.35 -0.73 8.56
CA TYR A 158 -14.92 -0.90 8.28
C TYR A 158 -14.10 0.30 8.75
N LEU A 159 -14.63 1.53 8.58
CA LEU A 159 -14.03 2.75 9.12
C LEU A 159 -13.97 2.72 10.65
N ASP A 160 -15.08 2.37 11.29
CA ASP A 160 -15.19 2.33 12.76
C ASP A 160 -14.23 1.30 13.38
N GLN A 161 -14.17 0.11 12.81
CA GLN A 161 -13.35 -0.98 13.33
C GLN A 161 -11.85 -0.81 13.06
N SER A 162 -11.47 -0.10 11.99
CA SER A 162 -10.06 0.09 11.63
C SER A 162 -9.42 1.31 12.28
N THR A 163 -10.25 2.25 12.79
CA THR A 163 -9.92 3.59 13.32
C THR A 163 -9.20 4.52 12.35
N GLN A 164 -8.20 4.02 11.61
CA GLN A 164 -7.48 4.68 10.53
C GLN A 164 -7.26 3.69 9.38
N ILE A 165 -7.52 4.13 8.14
CA ILE A 165 -7.29 3.29 6.95
C ILE A 165 -6.12 3.84 6.16
N TYR A 166 -4.89 3.64 6.63
CA TYR A 166 -3.69 4.01 5.89
C TYR A 166 -3.17 2.78 5.17
N TYR A 167 -2.62 2.89 3.96
CA TYR A 167 -2.06 1.75 3.21
C TYR A 167 -2.74 0.38 3.41
N PRO A 168 -4.08 0.25 3.25
CA PRO A 168 -4.76 -1.01 3.51
C PRO A 168 -4.20 -2.12 2.62
N PHE A 169 -4.04 -3.32 3.18
CA PHE A 169 -3.58 -4.48 2.43
C PHE A 169 -4.68 -4.97 1.51
N ASN A 170 -4.55 -4.60 0.23
CA ASN A 170 -5.50 -4.91 -0.81
C ASN A 170 -4.96 -6.01 -1.73
N TYR A 171 -5.75 -7.08 -1.90
CA TYR A 171 -5.45 -8.18 -2.80
C TYR A 171 -6.67 -8.51 -3.67
N VAL A 172 -6.46 -8.58 -4.98
CA VAL A 172 -7.47 -9.11 -5.91
C VAL A 172 -7.47 -10.63 -5.78
N LEU A 173 -8.64 -11.19 -5.47
CA LEU A 173 -8.85 -12.63 -5.31
C LEU A 173 -9.19 -13.29 -6.66
N PRO A 174 -9.02 -14.62 -6.81
CA PRO A 174 -9.25 -15.35 -8.06
C PRO A 174 -10.63 -15.10 -8.69
N GLU A 175 -11.67 -14.99 -7.86
CA GLU A 175 -13.05 -14.72 -8.31
C GLU A 175 -13.30 -13.23 -8.64
N GLY A 176 -12.25 -12.41 -8.64
CA GLY A 176 -12.31 -11.00 -8.99
C GLY A 176 -12.88 -10.09 -7.88
N PHE A 177 -13.03 -10.58 -6.65
CA PHE A 177 -13.33 -9.77 -5.47
C PHE A 177 -12.05 -9.15 -4.88
N LEU A 178 -12.21 -8.13 -4.06
CA LEU A 178 -11.11 -7.49 -3.34
C LEU A 178 -11.12 -7.96 -1.88
N PHE A 179 -10.01 -8.52 -1.42
CA PHE A 179 -9.69 -8.57 0.01
C PHE A 179 -9.07 -7.23 0.40
N SER A 180 -9.65 -6.53 1.38
CA SER A 180 -9.05 -5.34 1.98
C SER A 180 -8.91 -5.57 3.48
N PHE A 181 -7.72 -5.32 4.02
CA PHE A 181 -7.46 -5.47 5.45
C PHE A 181 -6.62 -4.32 5.98
N CYS A 182 -7.05 -3.73 7.08
CA CYS A 182 -6.38 -2.61 7.70
C CYS A 182 -6.39 -2.73 9.22
N GLY A 183 -5.22 -2.55 9.82
CA GLY A 183 -5.01 -2.67 11.26
C GLY A 183 -5.25 -4.09 11.78
N ARG A 184 -6.50 -4.40 12.11
CA ARG A 184 -6.95 -5.71 12.61
C ARG A 184 -8.25 -6.20 11.96
N SER A 185 -8.81 -5.42 11.05
CA SER A 185 -10.15 -5.64 10.51
C SER A 185 -10.04 -5.69 8.99
N GLY A 186 -10.91 -6.46 8.35
CA GLY A 186 -10.91 -6.55 6.90
C GLY A 186 -12.24 -7.00 6.34
N TRP A 187 -12.38 -6.85 5.03
CA TRP A 187 -13.60 -7.12 4.29
C TRP A 187 -13.28 -7.73 2.92
N ILE A 188 -14.17 -8.61 2.48
CA ILE A 188 -14.31 -9.00 1.08
C ILE A 188 -15.30 -8.05 0.42
N MET A 189 -14.86 -7.41 -0.66
CA MET A 189 -15.63 -6.40 -1.38
C MET A 189 -15.78 -6.80 -2.85
N ASP A 190 -17.01 -6.73 -3.34
CA ASP A 190 -17.26 -6.62 -4.77
C ASP A 190 -17.23 -5.14 -5.16
N TRP A 191 -16.07 -4.74 -5.67
CA TRP A 191 -15.74 -3.37 -6.01
C TRP A 191 -16.54 -2.85 -7.22
N ARG A 192 -17.12 -3.73 -8.04
CA ARG A 192 -17.86 -3.34 -9.26
C ARG A 192 -19.10 -2.52 -8.92
N ASN A 193 -19.75 -2.85 -7.79
CA ASN A 193 -21.03 -2.30 -7.38
C ASN A 193 -20.97 -1.69 -5.95
N ASN A 194 -19.77 -1.47 -5.40
CA ASN A 194 -19.55 -1.03 -4.03
C ASN A 194 -20.26 -1.90 -2.96
N ASN A 195 -20.23 -3.23 -3.15
CA ASN A 195 -20.86 -4.17 -2.24
C ASN A 195 -19.82 -4.79 -1.29
N TRP A 196 -19.96 -4.51 0.01
CA TRP A 196 -19.09 -5.01 1.08
C TRP A 196 -19.67 -6.31 1.62
N ARG A 197 -19.22 -7.44 1.05
CA ARG A 197 -19.92 -8.72 1.12
C ARG A 197 -19.74 -9.45 2.44
N GLN A 198 -18.51 -9.49 2.94
CA GLN A 198 -18.17 -10.34 4.08
C GLN A 198 -17.09 -9.68 4.93
N GLU A 199 -17.27 -9.74 6.24
CA GLU A 199 -16.20 -9.40 7.19
C GLU A 199 -15.16 -10.52 7.20
N VAL A 200 -13.89 -10.14 7.15
CA VAL A 200 -12.75 -11.04 7.36
C VAL A 200 -12.57 -11.22 8.87
N PRO A 201 -12.24 -12.44 9.37
CA PRO A 201 -12.01 -12.63 10.79
C PRO A 201 -11.06 -11.59 11.36
N LYS A 202 -11.46 -10.95 12.47
CA LYS A 202 -10.61 -9.94 13.13
C LYS A 202 -9.30 -10.57 13.57
N LEU A 203 -8.18 -9.93 13.26
CA LEU A 203 -6.88 -10.33 13.80
C LEU A 203 -6.85 -9.99 15.28
N ARG A 204 -6.68 -11.01 16.12
CA ARG A 204 -6.60 -10.89 17.58
C ARG A 204 -5.15 -11.02 18.03
N GLY A 205 -4.86 -10.50 19.22
CA GLY A 205 -3.56 -10.65 19.87
C GLY A 205 -2.76 -9.35 19.93
N TYR A 206 -1.44 -9.51 20.04
CA TYR A 206 -0.54 -8.46 20.51
C TYR A 206 -0.28 -7.34 19.49
N GLY A 207 -0.19 -7.67 18.20
CA GLY A 207 0.18 -6.71 17.15
C GLY A 207 -1.00 -5.98 16.53
N ASN A 208 -0.77 -4.74 16.12
CA ASN A 208 -1.55 -4.04 15.10
C ASN A 208 -0.62 -3.82 13.89
N LEU A 209 -1.16 -3.86 12.68
CA LEU A 209 -0.39 -3.87 11.45
C LEU A 209 -0.39 -2.51 10.75
N GLN A 210 -1.28 -1.61 11.16
CA GLN A 210 -1.39 -0.32 10.51
C GLN A 210 -0.42 0.68 11.08
N PHE A 211 0.08 1.61 10.26
CA PHE A 211 0.76 2.82 10.73
C PHE A 211 0.00 3.44 11.93
N PRO A 212 0.70 3.76 13.04
CA PRO A 212 2.15 3.75 13.22
C PRO A 212 2.74 2.40 13.68
N PHE A 213 1.93 1.35 13.82
CA PHE A 213 2.40 0.02 14.24
C PHE A 213 3.06 -0.79 13.13
N THR A 214 2.69 -0.54 11.87
CA THR A 214 3.41 -0.96 10.64
C THR A 214 3.92 -2.41 10.63
N GLY A 215 3.03 -3.36 10.34
CA GLY A 215 3.41 -4.70 9.89
C GLY A 215 3.50 -4.74 8.36
N THR A 216 3.76 -5.93 7.82
CA THR A 216 3.77 -6.18 6.37
C THR A 216 2.86 -7.36 6.03
N SER A 217 2.51 -7.51 4.77
CA SER A 217 1.67 -8.61 4.30
C SER A 217 2.15 -9.15 2.96
N ALA A 218 1.80 -10.42 2.70
CA ALA A 218 1.97 -11.04 1.39
C ALA A 218 0.79 -12.00 1.14
N MET A 219 0.22 -11.97 -0.06
CA MET A 219 -0.57 -13.09 -0.56
C MET A 219 0.37 -14.14 -1.15
N LEU A 220 0.24 -15.39 -0.73
CA LEU A 220 1.04 -16.49 -1.27
C LEU A 220 0.65 -16.79 -2.72
N GLY A 221 1.52 -17.50 -3.42
CA GLY A 221 1.31 -17.86 -4.82
C GLY A 221 0.00 -18.61 -5.04
N LEU A 222 -0.71 -18.27 -6.12
CA LEU A 222 -1.94 -18.94 -6.53
C LEU A 222 -1.58 -20.00 -7.57
N TYR A 223 -1.76 -21.27 -7.20
CA TYR A 223 -1.28 -22.40 -7.98
C TYR A 223 -2.45 -23.20 -8.58
N PRO A 224 -2.45 -23.52 -9.88
CA PRO A 224 -3.49 -24.36 -10.47
C PRO A 224 -3.66 -25.72 -9.77
N GLU A 225 -2.55 -26.28 -9.26
CA GLU A 225 -2.49 -27.59 -8.61
C GLU A 225 -3.30 -27.66 -7.30
N ASN A 226 -3.47 -26.51 -6.63
CA ASN A 226 -4.29 -26.41 -5.41
C ASN A 226 -5.61 -25.65 -5.66
N ASN A 227 -6.03 -25.55 -6.93
CA ASN A 227 -7.22 -24.82 -7.34
C ASN A 227 -7.19 -23.34 -6.90
N TYR A 228 -6.02 -22.71 -7.04
CA TYR A 228 -5.77 -21.30 -6.69
C TYR A 228 -6.15 -20.97 -5.25
N GLN A 229 -5.85 -21.86 -4.31
CA GLN A 229 -6.10 -21.65 -2.89
C GLN A 229 -5.45 -20.34 -2.43
N VAL A 230 -6.26 -19.45 -1.86
CA VAL A 230 -5.78 -18.15 -1.37
C VAL A 230 -5.27 -18.31 0.05
N GLU A 231 -4.06 -17.85 0.30
CA GLU A 231 -3.46 -17.72 1.63
C GLU A 231 -2.83 -16.33 1.78
N ILE A 232 -3.25 -15.59 2.79
CA ILE A 232 -2.74 -14.25 3.09
C ILE A 232 -1.96 -14.30 4.39
N MET A 233 -0.73 -13.80 4.33
CA MET A 233 0.20 -13.72 5.44
C MET A 233 0.30 -12.29 5.95
N LEU A 234 0.30 -12.14 7.28
CA LEU A 234 0.52 -10.88 7.99
C LEU A 234 1.68 -11.05 8.98
N PHE A 235 2.70 -10.21 8.86
CA PHE A 235 3.93 -10.33 9.64
C PHE A 235 4.20 -9.09 10.49
N GLY A 236 4.57 -9.31 11.74
CA GLY A 236 5.13 -8.29 12.61
C GLY A 236 4.10 -7.25 13.06
N GLY A 237 4.53 -5.99 13.06
CA GLY A 237 3.81 -4.85 13.63
C GLY A 237 4.22 -4.57 15.08
N ALA A 238 3.59 -3.58 15.69
CA ALA A 238 3.86 -3.19 17.07
C ALA A 238 2.60 -3.30 17.95
N ASN A 239 2.80 -3.30 19.26
CA ASN A 239 1.70 -3.24 20.21
C ASN A 239 1.07 -1.85 20.24
N GLU A 240 -0.25 -1.79 20.43
CA GLU A 240 -0.96 -0.51 20.56
C GLU A 240 -0.48 0.35 21.74
N GLY A 241 -0.02 -0.28 22.82
CA GLY A 241 0.61 0.38 23.96
C GLY A 241 1.94 1.07 23.63
N ALA A 242 2.58 0.75 22.50
CA ALA A 242 3.83 1.38 22.10
C ALA A 242 3.68 2.90 21.86
N VAL A 243 2.45 3.39 21.62
CA VAL A 243 2.15 4.84 21.59
C VAL A 243 2.44 5.55 22.92
N ARG A 244 2.50 4.81 24.03
CA ARG A 244 2.83 5.32 25.38
C ARG A 244 4.20 4.87 25.88
N ASN A 245 4.73 3.78 25.33
CA ASN A 245 6.00 3.20 25.73
C ASN A 245 6.76 2.65 24.51
N LEU A 246 7.68 3.45 23.97
CA LEU A 246 8.46 3.09 22.79
C LEU A 246 9.46 1.95 23.03
N SER A 247 9.66 1.50 24.27
CA SER A 247 10.51 0.34 24.60
C SER A 247 9.78 -0.99 24.46
N MET A 248 8.48 -0.99 24.13
CA MET A 248 7.73 -2.23 23.91
C MET A 248 8.29 -3.00 22.70
N LEU A 249 8.42 -4.31 22.86
CA LEU A 249 8.90 -5.19 21.82
C LEU A 249 7.91 -5.22 20.64
N ALA A 250 8.46 -5.27 19.44
CA ALA A 250 7.69 -5.51 18.23
C ALA A 250 7.09 -6.93 18.25
N ASN A 251 5.97 -7.07 17.55
CA ASN A 251 5.23 -8.33 17.45
C ASN A 251 6.04 -9.37 16.66
N ARG A 252 6.07 -10.59 17.18
CA ARG A 252 6.68 -11.76 16.53
C ARG A 252 5.70 -12.55 15.66
N GLY A 253 4.43 -12.16 15.63
CA GLY A 253 3.40 -12.91 14.92
C GLY A 253 3.64 -12.99 13.42
N ALA A 254 3.55 -14.21 12.90
CA ALA A 254 3.28 -14.52 11.50
C ALA A 254 1.88 -15.15 11.46
N ASN A 255 0.92 -14.43 10.89
CA ASN A 255 -0.49 -14.85 10.88
C ASN A 255 -0.87 -15.24 9.45
N ARG A 256 -1.45 -16.42 9.29
CA ARG A 256 -1.94 -16.93 8.02
C ARG A 256 -3.46 -17.03 8.04
N LEU A 257 -4.10 -16.52 7.01
CA LEU A 257 -5.52 -16.73 6.76
C LEU A 257 -5.69 -17.43 5.41
N ALA A 258 -6.27 -18.63 5.44
CA ALA A 258 -6.72 -19.32 4.24
C ALA A 258 -8.15 -18.88 3.91
N LEU A 259 -8.39 -18.56 2.63
CA LEU A 259 -9.71 -18.20 2.11
C LEU A 259 -10.11 -19.25 1.07
N THR A 260 -11.26 -19.89 1.26
CA THR A 260 -11.78 -20.88 0.30
C THR A 260 -13.08 -20.35 -0.30
N PHE A 261 -13.15 -20.25 -1.63
CA PHE A 261 -14.36 -19.79 -2.28
C PHE A 261 -15.40 -20.92 -2.37
N ASN A 262 -16.59 -20.68 -1.84
CA ASN A 262 -17.72 -21.58 -2.00
C ASN A 262 -18.59 -21.14 -3.18
N LYS A 263 -18.49 -21.88 -4.30
CA LYS A 263 -19.24 -21.58 -5.52
C LYS A 263 -20.77 -21.62 -5.34
N ALA A 264 -21.28 -22.43 -4.42
CA ALA A 264 -22.73 -22.55 -4.20
C ALA A 264 -23.32 -21.31 -3.53
N THR A 265 -22.57 -20.68 -2.62
CA THR A 265 -23.01 -19.46 -1.91
C THR A 265 -22.43 -18.18 -2.52
N GLY A 266 -21.42 -18.30 -3.39
CA GLY A 266 -20.67 -17.19 -3.95
C GLY A 266 -19.82 -16.45 -2.92
N ASN A 267 -19.56 -17.03 -1.75
CA ASN A 267 -18.90 -16.39 -0.61
C ASN A 267 -17.63 -17.17 -0.21
N TYR A 268 -16.68 -16.49 0.43
CA TYR A 268 -15.51 -17.13 1.03
C TYR A 268 -15.82 -17.71 2.40
N THR A 269 -15.20 -18.84 2.72
CA THR A 269 -15.11 -19.38 4.08
C THR A 269 -13.72 -19.12 4.65
N PHE A 270 -13.68 -18.97 5.97
CA PHE A 270 -12.47 -18.73 6.75
C PHE A 270 -12.40 -19.74 7.90
N ASN A 271 -11.21 -20.28 8.16
CA ASN A 271 -10.95 -21.14 9.32
C ASN A 271 -10.27 -20.37 10.47
N GLY A 272 -10.39 -19.04 10.47
CA GLY A 272 -9.69 -18.17 11.40
C GLY A 272 -8.20 -17.99 11.06
N TRP A 273 -7.52 -17.17 11.85
CA TRP A 273 -6.09 -16.92 11.71
C TRP A 273 -5.30 -18.07 12.35
N VAL A 274 -4.40 -18.66 11.57
CA VAL A 274 -3.36 -19.56 12.08
C VAL A 274 -2.15 -18.72 12.47
N PHE A 275 -1.70 -18.85 13.71
CA PHE A 275 -0.61 -18.06 14.27
C PHE A 275 0.67 -18.87 14.38
N GLU A 276 1.77 -18.28 13.93
CA GLU A 276 3.14 -18.75 14.10
C GLU A 276 4.01 -17.62 14.65
N GLN A 277 5.21 -17.96 15.14
CA GLN A 277 6.16 -17.00 15.67
C GLN A 277 7.42 -16.91 14.81
N MET A 278 7.73 -15.70 14.37
CA MET A 278 9.04 -15.35 13.85
C MET A 278 10.09 -15.38 14.98
N THR A 279 11.34 -15.65 14.60
CA THR A 279 12.49 -15.66 15.53
C THR A 279 12.69 -14.32 16.24
N ILE A 280 12.38 -13.21 15.56
CA ILE A 280 12.47 -11.85 16.09
C ILE A 280 11.24 -11.03 15.73
N GLY A 281 10.88 -10.10 16.61
CA GLY A 281 9.79 -9.16 16.37
C GLY A 281 10.24 -8.04 15.43
N ARG A 282 9.34 -7.59 14.54
CA ARG A 282 9.68 -6.55 13.56
C ARG A 282 8.55 -5.53 13.44
N VAL A 283 8.88 -4.25 13.66
CA VAL A 283 8.08 -3.08 13.24
C VAL A 283 8.71 -2.46 12.00
N MET A 284 7.89 -2.03 11.03
CA MET A 284 8.30 -1.64 9.68
C MET A 284 9.17 -2.70 8.94
N PRO A 285 8.83 -4.01 8.98
CA PRO A 285 9.47 -4.95 8.08
C PRO A 285 9.00 -4.76 6.63
N ASP A 286 9.83 -5.19 5.69
CA ASP A 286 9.41 -5.46 4.31
C ASP A 286 9.23 -6.97 4.13
N SER A 287 8.28 -7.39 3.31
CA SER A 287 8.14 -8.80 2.90
C SER A 287 8.09 -8.94 1.39
N VAL A 288 8.73 -9.98 0.87
CA VAL A 288 8.81 -10.28 -0.55
C VAL A 288 8.53 -11.76 -0.77
N LEU A 289 7.52 -12.07 -1.59
CA LEU A 289 7.27 -13.42 -2.08
C LEU A 289 8.32 -13.76 -3.15
N LEU A 290 9.00 -14.89 -2.96
CA LEU A 290 10.02 -15.39 -3.87
C LEU A 290 9.43 -16.41 -4.86
N PRO A 291 10.06 -16.61 -6.03
CA PRO A 291 9.60 -17.58 -7.03
C PRO A 291 9.49 -19.03 -6.55
N ASN A 292 10.18 -19.38 -5.45
CA ASN A 292 10.11 -20.71 -4.84
C ASN A 292 8.93 -20.84 -3.84
N GLY A 293 8.01 -19.88 -3.80
CA GLY A 293 6.84 -19.87 -2.93
C GLY A 293 7.12 -19.49 -1.47
N ARG A 294 8.37 -19.15 -1.11
CA ARG A 294 8.73 -18.69 0.23
C ARG A 294 8.64 -17.17 0.34
N VAL A 295 8.32 -16.67 1.52
CA VAL A 295 8.36 -15.23 1.82
C VAL A 295 9.63 -14.92 2.59
N ILE A 296 10.42 -13.96 2.11
CA ILE A 296 11.52 -13.38 2.89
C ILE A 296 11.02 -12.12 3.60
N ILE A 297 11.43 -11.96 4.86
CA ILE A 297 11.10 -10.80 5.69
C ILE A 297 12.40 -10.08 6.02
N LEU A 298 12.51 -8.84 5.58
CA LEU A 298 13.70 -8.01 5.65
C LEU A 298 13.46 -6.80 6.56
N ASN A 299 14.55 -6.19 7.03
CA ASN A 299 14.53 -4.90 7.74
C ASN A 299 13.64 -4.88 9.01
N GLY A 300 13.30 -3.67 9.45
CA GLY A 300 12.48 -3.42 10.63
C GLY A 300 13.28 -3.33 11.93
N ALA A 301 12.62 -2.79 12.96
CA ALA A 301 13.18 -2.60 14.30
C ALA A 301 12.56 -3.55 15.33
N TRP A 302 13.27 -3.77 16.44
CA TRP A 302 12.83 -4.65 17.53
C TRP A 302 11.87 -3.99 18.52
N VAL A 303 11.87 -2.66 18.57
CA VAL A 303 11.06 -1.83 19.47
C VAL A 303 10.59 -0.59 18.73
N SER A 304 9.71 0.20 19.35
CA SER A 304 9.17 1.47 18.85
C SER A 304 8.02 1.32 17.82
N LEU A 305 7.69 2.44 17.18
CA LEU A 305 6.66 2.63 16.16
C LEU A 305 7.29 3.16 14.87
N GLY A 306 6.56 3.01 13.75
CA GLY A 306 6.91 3.60 12.48
C GLY A 306 6.55 5.09 12.39
N GLY A 307 7.42 5.83 11.69
CA GLY A 307 7.23 7.25 11.34
C GLY A 307 7.61 8.26 12.41
N TRP A 308 7.34 9.53 12.09
CA TRP A 308 7.53 10.67 12.99
C TRP A 308 6.22 10.90 13.75
N VAL A 309 6.22 10.57 15.05
CA VAL A 309 5.17 10.97 15.99
C VAL A 309 5.61 12.29 16.61
N GLY A 310 5.53 13.37 15.85
CA GLY A 310 5.74 14.70 16.41
C GLY A 310 4.40 15.33 16.79
N TYR A 311 4.29 15.61 18.09
CA TYR A 311 3.33 16.56 18.64
C TYR A 311 3.74 17.99 18.31
#